data_AF-A0A4S8LE14-F1
#
_entry.id   AF-A0A4S8LE14-F1
#
_cell.length_a   1.000
_cell.length_b   1.000
_cell.length_c   1.000
_cell.angle_alpha   90.00
_cell.angle_beta   90.00
_cell.angle_gamma   90.00
#
_symmetry.space_group_name_H-M   'P 1'
#
loop_
_entity.id
_entity.type
_entity.pdbx_description
1 polymer ?
#
loop_
_entity_poly.entity_id
_entity_poly.type
_entity_poly.pdbx_seq_one_letter_code
_entity_poly.pdbx_strand_id
1 'polypeptide(L)'
;PLNLPQPDWSLKRTSSDPGHYTSKQAMGQKIKELTRNLSYSEAHMEVLYENQEVYAAQTVIQDMTLMKMNQAVMVKEEEKRSKKHPNFTLPNQGFGQIWTDQKVLEVMQLHEEEKACEEAEAAERVRIRMEKQKAKAEAELKWKRIVEDHKAQVEAWKEECQTQKSRGIKVKDLPPKPKKMTKKVFLALTLGPEGEKDGVEVEGEDNGAVNDKGDETEGSDDDVA
;
A
#
# COMPACT_ATOMS: atom_id res chain seq x y z
N PRO A 1 44.25 13.25 28.51
CA PRO A 1 44.14 14.50 29.31
C PRO A 1 45.36 15.39 29.07
N LEU A 2 45.17 16.57 28.47
CA LEU A 2 46.22 17.57 28.36
C LEU A 2 46.66 17.95 29.77
N ASN A 3 47.92 17.70 30.10
CA ASN A 3 48.47 17.89 31.44
C ASN A 3 48.82 19.36 31.64
N LEU A 4 47.82 20.23 31.49
CA LEU A 4 47.96 21.67 31.64
C LEU A 4 47.82 22.06 33.11
N PRO A 5 48.67 22.96 33.63
CA PRO A 5 48.53 23.49 34.98
C PRO A 5 47.17 24.20 35.12
N GLN A 6 46.46 23.95 36.22
CA GLN A 6 45.17 24.57 36.47
C GLN A 6 45.36 26.04 36.89
N PRO A 7 44.56 26.98 36.34
CA PRO A 7 44.59 28.36 36.80
C PRO A 7 44.11 28.46 38.25
N ASP A 8 44.84 29.21 39.08
CA ASP A 8 44.43 29.48 40.46
C ASP A 8 43.38 30.61 40.48
N TRP A 9 42.12 30.24 40.49
CA TRP A 9 41.01 31.20 40.55
C TRP A 9 40.89 31.94 41.88
N SER A 10 41.57 31.48 42.94
CA SER A 10 41.55 32.15 44.24
C SER A 10 42.20 33.55 44.18
N LEU A 11 43.10 33.76 43.22
CA LEU A 11 43.77 35.05 43.00
C LEU A 11 42.81 36.18 42.61
N LYS A 12 41.59 35.87 42.15
CA LYS A 12 40.53 36.88 41.90
C LYS A 12 39.96 37.49 43.18
N ARG A 13 40.11 36.81 44.33
CA ARG A 13 39.54 37.24 45.61
C ARG A 13 40.47 38.15 46.41
N THR A 14 41.70 38.35 45.96
CA THR A 14 42.64 39.24 46.66
C THR A 14 42.31 40.70 46.38
N SER A 15 42.39 41.54 47.42
CA SER A 15 42.10 42.97 47.34
C SER A 15 42.96 43.67 46.28
N SER A 16 42.32 44.47 45.43
CA SER A 16 42.97 45.34 44.45
C SER A 16 43.46 46.66 45.06
N ASP A 17 43.18 46.89 46.35
CA ASP A 17 43.52 48.16 47.00
C ASP A 17 45.03 48.26 47.27
N PRO A 18 45.72 49.28 46.72
CA PRO A 18 47.15 49.52 46.92
C PRO A 18 47.56 49.59 48.40
N GLY A 19 46.65 49.99 49.30
CA GLY A 19 46.90 50.08 50.74
C GLY A 19 47.12 48.74 51.44
N HIS A 20 46.71 47.63 50.82
CA HIS A 20 46.89 46.28 51.37
C HIS A 20 48.28 45.69 51.11
N TYR A 21 49.12 46.34 50.30
CA TYR A 21 50.45 45.85 49.99
C TYR A 21 51.49 46.55 50.87
N THR A 22 51.95 45.85 51.90
CA THR A 22 52.92 46.38 52.89
C THR A 22 54.33 46.60 52.33
N SER A 23 54.65 46.04 51.15
CA SER A 23 55.97 46.17 50.51
C SER A 23 55.90 46.06 48.98
N LYS A 24 56.78 46.81 48.29
CA LYS A 24 57.00 46.73 46.84
C LYS A 24 57.33 45.31 46.37
N GLN A 25 58.02 44.53 47.21
CA GLN A 25 58.36 43.14 46.90
C GLN A 25 57.12 42.24 46.87
N ALA A 26 56.19 42.41 47.81
CA ALA A 26 54.94 41.65 47.86
C ALA A 26 54.05 41.95 46.64
N MET A 27 53.97 43.23 46.25
CA MET A 27 53.30 43.62 45.01
C MET A 27 53.96 42.99 43.77
N GLY A 28 55.30 42.99 43.69
CA GLY A 28 56.02 42.39 42.57
C GLY A 28 55.84 40.86 42.46
N GLN A 29 55.78 40.15 43.59
CA GLN A 29 55.46 38.71 43.60
C GLN A 29 54.03 38.45 43.15
N LYS A 30 53.07 39.25 43.63
CA LYS A 30 51.67 39.14 43.23
C LYS A 30 51.48 39.36 41.73
N ILE A 31 52.16 40.37 41.16
CA ILE A 31 52.14 40.61 39.71
C ILE A 31 52.66 39.37 38.96
N LYS A 32 53.78 38.78 39.38
CA LYS A 32 54.32 37.56 38.76
C LYS A 32 53.35 36.38 38.81
N GLU A 33 52.68 36.18 39.95
CA GLU A 33 51.67 35.14 40.10
C GLU A 33 50.47 35.37 39.18
N LEU A 34 49.95 36.60 39.14
CA LEU A 34 48.84 36.96 38.25
C LEU A 34 49.21 36.81 36.77
N THR A 35 50.39 37.25 36.35
CA THR A 35 50.89 37.08 34.98
C THR A 35 51.02 35.60 34.62
N ARG A 36 51.56 34.77 35.52
CA ARG A 36 51.66 33.33 35.30
C ARG A 36 50.27 32.70 35.17
N ASN A 37 49.34 33.07 36.04
CA ASN A 37 47.99 32.55 36.01
C ASN A 37 47.20 32.97 34.76
N LEU A 38 47.45 34.18 34.26
CA LEU A 38 46.91 34.65 32.99
C LEU A 38 47.42 33.79 31.84
N SER A 39 48.73 33.50 31.78
CA SER A 39 49.30 32.64 30.74
C SER A 39 48.72 31.23 30.75
N TYR A 40 48.40 30.68 31.93
CA TYR A 40 47.72 29.40 32.04
C TYR A 40 46.29 29.49 31.51
N SER A 41 45.57 30.55 31.86
CA SER A 41 44.20 30.76 31.38
C SER A 41 44.15 30.90 29.86
N GLU A 42 45.11 31.61 29.26
CA GLU A 42 45.27 31.73 27.80
C GLU A 42 45.48 30.37 27.14
N ALA A 43 46.40 29.55 27.67
CA ALA A 43 46.64 28.19 27.15
C ALA A 43 45.39 27.29 27.27
N HIS A 44 44.61 27.41 28.34
CA HIS A 44 43.33 26.70 28.47
C HIS A 44 42.30 27.19 27.45
N MET A 45 42.21 28.50 27.20
CA MET A 45 41.29 29.05 26.21
C MET A 45 41.63 28.56 24.80
N GLU A 46 42.90 28.55 24.41
CA GLU A 46 43.35 28.05 23.11
C GLU A 46 42.92 26.60 22.87
N VAL A 47 43.19 25.72 23.84
CA VAL A 47 42.75 24.32 23.79
C VAL A 47 41.22 24.18 23.76
N LEU A 48 40.49 25.03 24.46
CA LEU A 48 39.03 25.01 24.42
C LEU A 48 38.49 25.40 23.04
N TYR A 49 39.10 26.39 22.39
CA TYR A 49 38.71 26.78 21.02
C TYR A 49 38.99 25.66 20.03
N GLU A 50 40.18 25.05 20.07
CA GLU A 50 40.50 23.88 19.22
C GLU A 50 39.51 22.73 19.45
N ASN A 51 39.19 22.41 20.70
CA ASN A 51 38.21 21.37 21.02
C ASN A 51 36.81 21.73 20.52
N GLN A 52 36.40 23.01 20.62
CA GLN A 52 35.11 23.45 20.14
C GLN A 52 34.98 23.27 18.61
N GLU A 53 36.05 23.56 17.86
CA GLU A 53 36.09 23.31 16.42
C GLU A 53 36.01 21.81 16.10
N VAL A 54 36.75 20.97 16.83
CA VAL A 54 36.67 19.52 16.68
C VAL A 54 35.28 18.99 16.98
N TYR A 55 34.62 19.46 18.04
CA TYR A 55 33.26 19.05 18.38
C TYR A 55 32.26 19.51 17.33
N ALA A 56 32.36 20.75 16.84
CA ALA A 56 31.49 21.24 15.78
C ALA A 56 31.63 20.39 14.50
N ALA A 57 32.86 20.06 14.10
CA ALA A 57 33.11 19.18 12.96
C ALA A 57 32.52 17.77 13.18
N GLN A 58 32.69 17.19 14.37
CA GLN A 58 32.09 15.89 14.71
C GLN A 58 30.57 15.92 14.63
N THR A 59 29.92 16.98 15.13
CA THR A 59 28.47 17.12 15.07
C THR A 59 27.98 17.16 13.63
N VAL A 60 28.64 17.91 12.74
CA VAL A 60 28.27 17.94 11.31
C VAL A 60 28.43 16.56 10.66
N ILE A 61 29.51 15.84 10.96
CA ILE A 61 29.72 14.48 10.42
C ILE A 61 28.65 13.51 10.92
N GLN A 62 28.29 13.58 12.19
CA GLN A 62 27.21 12.76 12.76
C GLN A 62 25.87 13.06 12.10
N ASP A 63 25.54 14.33 11.92
CA ASP A 63 24.30 14.76 11.26
C ASP A 63 24.23 14.26 9.81
N MET A 64 25.30 14.46 9.03
CA MET A 64 25.40 13.92 7.66
C MET A 64 25.26 12.39 7.62
N THR A 65 25.83 11.69 8.61
CA THR A 65 25.73 10.23 8.69
C THR A 65 24.30 9.78 8.99
N LEU A 66 23.63 10.43 9.94
CA LEU A 66 22.23 10.19 10.27
C LEU A 66 21.32 10.47 9.07
N MET A 67 21.54 11.57 8.35
CA MET A 67 20.80 11.89 7.12
C MET A 67 20.92 10.76 6.08
N LYS A 68 22.14 10.25 5.84
CA LYS A 68 22.37 9.15 4.89
C LYS A 68 21.72 7.84 5.36
N MET A 69 21.78 7.53 6.65
CA MET A 69 21.12 6.36 7.22
C MET A 69 19.60 6.46 7.06
N ASN A 70 19.01 7.62 7.36
CA ASN A 70 17.59 7.88 7.19
C ASN A 70 17.16 7.76 5.72
N GLN A 71 17.94 8.31 4.78
CA GLN A 71 17.71 8.13 3.34
C GLN A 71 17.75 6.65 2.93
N ALA A 72 18.72 5.88 3.42
CA ALA A 72 18.81 4.46 3.10
C ALA A 72 17.64 3.65 3.66
N VAL A 73 17.16 3.99 4.87
CA VAL A 73 15.93 3.41 5.43
C VAL A 73 14.73 3.76 4.58
N MET A 74 14.59 5.03 4.21
CA MET A 74 13.52 5.54 3.35
C MET A 74 13.42 4.80 2.02
N VAL A 75 14.53 4.66 1.29
CA VAL A 75 14.57 3.92 0.02
C VAL A 75 14.12 2.47 0.22
N LYS A 76 14.61 1.80 1.27
CA LYS A 76 14.20 0.42 1.57
C LYS A 76 12.73 0.32 1.96
N GLU A 77 12.19 1.29 2.67
CA GLU A 77 10.77 1.34 3.00
C GLU A 77 9.91 1.58 1.76
N GLU A 78 10.29 2.50 0.89
CA GLU A 78 9.61 2.76 -0.38
C GLU A 78 9.64 1.54 -1.30
N GLU A 79 10.76 0.83 -1.39
CA GLU A 79 10.84 -0.45 -2.13
C GLU A 79 9.91 -1.53 -1.55
N LYS A 80 9.79 -1.61 -0.23
CA LYS A 80 8.86 -2.56 0.42
C LYS A 80 7.41 -2.14 0.21
N ARG A 81 7.12 -0.83 0.25
CA ARG A 81 5.77 -0.29 0.08
C ARG A 81 5.30 -0.41 -1.37
N SER A 82 6.13 -0.08 -2.35
CA SER A 82 5.79 -0.20 -3.77
C SER A 82 5.47 -1.65 -4.17
N LYS A 83 6.14 -2.63 -3.54
CA LYS A 83 5.80 -4.05 -3.69
C LYS A 83 4.44 -4.45 -3.09
N LYS A 84 3.99 -3.77 -2.01
CA LYS A 84 2.74 -4.11 -1.30
C LYS A 84 1.53 -3.33 -1.82
N HIS A 85 1.71 -2.06 -2.16
CA HIS A 85 0.64 -1.15 -2.60
C HIS A 85 1.18 -0.22 -3.69
N PRO A 86 1.17 -0.63 -4.97
CA PRO A 86 1.75 0.16 -6.07
C PRO A 86 1.05 1.52 -6.28
N ASN A 87 -0.18 1.68 -5.79
CA ASN A 87 -0.98 2.91 -5.96
C ASN A 87 -1.02 3.78 -4.69
N PHE A 88 -0.38 3.38 -3.58
CA PHE A 88 -0.43 4.15 -2.34
C PHE A 88 0.81 5.05 -2.21
N THR A 89 0.81 6.15 -2.94
CA THR A 89 1.77 7.24 -2.76
C THR A 89 1.23 8.19 -1.70
N LEU A 90 1.90 8.22 -0.54
CA LEU A 90 1.61 9.26 0.45
C LEU A 90 2.00 10.62 -0.11
N PRO A 91 1.21 11.68 0.17
CA PRO A 91 1.48 13.02 -0.34
C PRO A 91 2.75 13.66 0.26
N ASN A 92 3.37 13.05 1.27
CA ASN A 92 4.72 13.42 1.71
C ASN A 92 5.68 12.24 1.46
N GLN A 93 6.84 12.54 0.88
CA GLN A 93 7.93 11.59 0.62
C GLN A 93 8.63 11.19 1.94
N GLY A 94 7.87 10.67 2.90
CA GLY A 94 8.34 10.13 4.18
C GLY A 94 9.13 11.07 5.09
N PHE A 95 8.99 12.38 4.92
CA PHE A 95 9.34 13.29 6.01
C PHE A 95 8.28 13.12 7.09
N GLY A 96 8.69 12.65 8.27
CA GLY A 96 7.86 12.39 9.45
C GLY A 96 7.18 13.66 10.03
N GLN A 97 6.46 14.38 9.19
CA GLN A 97 5.60 15.47 9.56
C GLN A 97 4.41 14.89 10.32
N ILE A 98 4.10 15.49 11.46
CA ILE A 98 3.02 15.05 12.34
C ILE A 98 1.71 15.09 11.53
N TRP A 99 1.01 13.95 11.48
CA TRP A 99 -0.19 13.68 10.69
C TRP A 99 -1.44 14.40 11.23
N THR A 100 -1.26 15.53 11.88
CA THR A 100 -2.34 16.41 12.38
C THR A 100 -2.69 17.50 11.37
N ASP A 101 -1.97 17.61 10.26
CA ASP A 101 -2.22 18.64 9.27
C ASP A 101 -3.50 18.29 8.48
N GLN A 102 -4.45 19.23 8.45
CA GLN A 102 -5.81 19.06 7.91
C GLN A 102 -5.80 18.47 6.49
N LYS A 103 -4.80 18.83 5.68
CA LYS A 103 -4.61 18.34 4.31
C LYS A 103 -4.37 16.83 4.22
N VAL A 104 -3.72 16.24 5.22
CA VAL A 104 -3.48 14.78 5.25
C VAL A 104 -4.79 14.04 5.53
N LEU A 105 -5.62 14.57 6.43
CA LEU A 105 -6.94 14.01 6.71
C LEU A 105 -7.85 14.08 5.47
N GLU A 106 -7.82 15.18 4.72
CA GLU A 106 -8.58 15.33 3.46
C GLU A 106 -8.14 14.30 2.41
N VAL A 107 -6.83 14.06 2.25
CA VAL A 107 -6.33 13.03 1.32
C VAL A 107 -6.74 11.63 1.76
N MET A 108 -6.74 11.33 3.07
CA MET A 108 -7.21 10.04 3.58
C MET A 108 -8.70 9.84 3.32
N GLN A 109 -9.52 10.88 3.55
CA GLN A 109 -10.96 10.84 3.28
C GLN A 109 -11.25 10.61 1.79
N LEU A 110 -10.58 11.34 0.90
CA LEU A 110 -10.75 11.14 -0.55
C LEU A 110 -10.39 9.71 -0.97
N HIS A 111 -9.34 9.14 -0.40
CA HIS A 111 -8.94 7.77 -0.71
C HIS A 111 -9.92 6.72 -0.18
N GLU A 112 -10.52 6.95 1.00
CA GLU A 112 -11.60 6.11 1.53
C GLU A 112 -12.86 6.20 0.67
N GLU A 113 -13.22 7.40 0.22
CA GLU A 113 -14.36 7.61 -0.69
C GLU A 113 -14.14 6.93 -2.05
N GLU A 114 -12.94 7.02 -2.61
CA GLU A 114 -12.56 6.35 -3.86
C GLU A 114 -12.69 4.83 -3.72
N LYS A 115 -12.15 4.25 -2.65
CA LYS A 115 -12.31 2.81 -2.34
C LYS A 115 -13.76 2.41 -2.19
N ALA A 116 -14.56 3.19 -1.46
CA ALA A 116 -15.98 2.91 -1.30
C ALA A 116 -16.73 2.95 -2.64
N CYS A 117 -16.36 3.87 -3.54
CA CYS A 117 -16.90 3.94 -4.89
C CYS A 117 -16.53 2.70 -5.71
N GLU A 118 -15.25 2.32 -5.72
CA GLU A 118 -14.77 1.13 -6.43
C GLU A 118 -15.44 -0.16 -5.95
N GLU A 119 -15.61 -0.31 -4.64
CA GLU A 119 -16.31 -1.44 -4.03
C GLU A 119 -17.80 -1.47 -4.41
N ALA A 120 -18.46 -0.31 -4.40
CA ALA A 120 -19.86 -0.18 -4.82
C ALA A 120 -20.04 -0.54 -6.31
N GLU A 121 -19.15 -0.05 -7.18
CA GLU A 121 -19.16 -0.42 -8.59
C GLU A 121 -18.89 -1.91 -8.83
N ALA A 122 -17.94 -2.49 -8.07
CA ALA A 122 -17.66 -3.92 -8.15
C ALA A 122 -18.88 -4.75 -7.74
N ALA A 123 -19.55 -4.38 -6.66
CA ALA A 123 -20.78 -5.01 -6.22
C ALA A 123 -21.90 -4.89 -7.27
N GLU A 124 -22.05 -3.72 -7.89
CA GLU A 124 -23.04 -3.50 -8.95
C GLU A 124 -22.74 -4.36 -10.19
N ARG A 125 -21.47 -4.45 -10.61
CA ARG A 125 -21.04 -5.32 -11.71
C ARG A 125 -21.37 -6.79 -11.43
N VAL A 126 -21.17 -7.26 -10.20
CA VAL A 126 -21.54 -8.62 -9.80
C VAL A 126 -23.05 -8.82 -9.84
N ARG A 127 -23.84 -7.85 -9.34
CA ARG A 127 -25.31 -7.91 -9.37
C ARG A 127 -25.84 -8.03 -10.79
N ILE A 128 -25.38 -7.17 -11.70
CA ILE A 128 -25.77 -7.18 -13.12
C ILE A 128 -25.43 -8.54 -13.77
N ARG A 129 -24.26 -9.11 -13.48
CA ARG A 129 -23.86 -10.43 -13.99
C ARG A 129 -24.80 -11.53 -13.50
N MET A 130 -25.13 -11.53 -12.21
CA MET A 130 -26.05 -12.50 -11.62
C MET A 130 -27.46 -12.40 -12.21
N GLU A 131 -27.97 -11.18 -12.41
CA GLU A 131 -29.26 -10.94 -13.05
C GLU A 131 -29.27 -11.43 -14.51
N LYS A 132 -28.21 -11.14 -15.28
CA LYS A 132 -28.06 -11.64 -16.66
C LYS A 132 -28.01 -13.16 -16.71
N GLN A 133 -27.30 -13.81 -15.79
CA GLN A 133 -27.26 -15.28 -15.71
C GLN A 133 -28.63 -15.86 -15.38
N LYS A 134 -29.36 -15.28 -14.41
CA LYS A 134 -30.71 -15.71 -14.05
C LYS A 134 -31.68 -15.58 -15.23
N ALA A 135 -31.66 -14.45 -15.93
CA ALA A 135 -32.48 -14.23 -17.11
C ALA A 135 -32.18 -15.23 -18.24
N LYS A 136 -30.90 -15.55 -18.47
CA LYS A 136 -30.48 -16.59 -19.42
C LYS A 136 -31.02 -17.97 -19.01
N ALA A 137 -30.85 -18.37 -17.74
CA ALA A 137 -31.34 -19.66 -17.25
C ALA A 137 -32.87 -19.81 -17.38
N GLU A 138 -33.63 -18.76 -17.08
CA GLU A 138 -35.09 -18.75 -17.25
C GLU A 138 -35.50 -18.87 -18.73
N ALA A 139 -34.79 -18.17 -19.63
CA ALA A 139 -35.04 -18.27 -21.07
C ALA A 139 -34.72 -19.68 -21.59
N GLU A 140 -33.65 -20.32 -21.13
CA GLU A 140 -33.31 -21.69 -21.52
C GLU A 140 -34.34 -22.71 -21.03
N LEU A 141 -34.88 -22.54 -19.82
CA LEU A 141 -35.93 -23.41 -19.30
C LEU A 141 -37.21 -23.30 -20.15
N LYS A 142 -37.63 -22.06 -20.48
CA LYS A 142 -38.76 -21.82 -21.39
C LYS A 142 -38.52 -22.44 -22.78
N TRP A 143 -37.30 -22.31 -23.30
CA TRP A 143 -36.94 -22.91 -24.59
C TRP A 143 -37.03 -24.44 -24.57
N LYS A 144 -36.56 -25.09 -23.49
CA LYS A 144 -36.68 -26.56 -23.35
C LYS A 144 -38.14 -27.01 -23.40
N ARG A 145 -39.04 -26.32 -22.71
CA ARG A 145 -40.50 -26.61 -22.76
C ARG A 145 -41.06 -26.47 -24.17
N ILE A 146 -40.74 -25.39 -24.89
CA ILE A 146 -41.19 -25.20 -26.28
C ILE A 146 -40.68 -26.33 -27.20
N VAL A 147 -39.45 -26.80 -26.98
CA VAL A 147 -38.90 -27.93 -27.75
C VAL A 147 -39.64 -29.23 -27.43
N GLU A 148 -39.98 -29.49 -26.17
CA GLU A 148 -40.76 -30.66 -25.75
C GLU A 148 -42.19 -30.63 -26.32
N ASP A 149 -42.88 -29.50 -26.21
CA ASP A 149 -44.23 -29.32 -26.77
C ASP A 149 -44.24 -29.52 -28.28
N HIS A 150 -43.24 -28.98 -28.99
CA HIS A 150 -43.12 -29.20 -30.44
C HIS A 150 -42.83 -30.67 -30.78
N LYS A 151 -42.05 -31.39 -29.97
CA LYS A 151 -41.83 -32.83 -30.17
C LYS A 151 -43.16 -33.58 -30.02
N ALA A 152 -43.93 -33.29 -28.97
CA ALA A 152 -45.24 -33.90 -28.77
C ALA A 152 -46.21 -33.60 -29.93
N GLN A 153 -46.25 -32.36 -30.42
CA GLN A 153 -47.06 -31.97 -31.58
C GLN A 153 -46.64 -32.70 -32.86
N VAL A 154 -45.33 -32.91 -33.08
CA VAL A 154 -44.83 -33.63 -34.25
C VAL A 154 -45.18 -35.11 -34.17
N GLU A 155 -45.09 -35.74 -32.99
CA GLU A 155 -45.50 -37.14 -32.84
C GLU A 155 -47.01 -37.31 -33.06
N ALA A 156 -47.85 -36.47 -32.45
CA ALA A 156 -49.29 -36.48 -32.68
C ALA A 156 -49.64 -36.27 -34.18
N TRP A 157 -48.93 -35.35 -34.84
CA TRP A 157 -49.10 -35.13 -36.29
C TRP A 157 -48.69 -36.36 -37.13
N LYS A 158 -47.63 -37.08 -36.74
CA LYS A 158 -47.23 -38.31 -37.44
C LYS A 158 -48.27 -39.41 -37.29
N GLU A 159 -48.81 -39.59 -36.08
CA GLU A 159 -49.87 -40.56 -35.79
C GLU A 159 -51.14 -40.27 -36.62
N GLU A 160 -51.56 -39.01 -36.67
CA GLU A 160 -52.68 -38.56 -37.49
C GLU A 160 -52.41 -38.80 -38.98
N CYS A 161 -51.22 -38.45 -39.47
CA CYS A 161 -50.83 -38.71 -40.87
C CYS A 161 -50.83 -40.21 -41.20
N GLN A 162 -50.38 -41.06 -40.27
CA GLN A 162 -50.37 -42.50 -40.45
C GLN A 162 -51.80 -43.06 -40.50
N THR A 163 -52.68 -42.56 -39.65
CA THR A 163 -54.12 -42.90 -39.63
C THR A 163 -54.84 -42.46 -40.91
N GLN A 164 -54.51 -41.28 -41.45
CA GLN A 164 -55.09 -40.79 -42.70
C GLN A 164 -54.57 -41.57 -43.92
N LYS A 165 -53.29 -41.96 -43.92
CA LYS A 165 -52.73 -42.82 -44.96
C LYS A 165 -53.38 -44.20 -44.99
N SER A 166 -53.64 -44.82 -43.83
CA SER A 166 -54.34 -46.11 -43.78
C SER A 166 -55.78 -46.04 -44.29
N ARG A 167 -56.41 -44.85 -44.24
CA ARG A 167 -57.73 -44.57 -44.83
C ARG A 167 -57.70 -44.25 -46.34
N GLY A 168 -56.54 -44.29 -46.98
CA GLY A 168 -56.40 -44.07 -48.43
C GLY A 168 -56.40 -42.59 -48.86
N ILE A 169 -56.21 -41.66 -47.93
CA ILE A 169 -56.08 -40.22 -48.26
C ILE A 169 -54.78 -39.99 -49.02
N LYS A 170 -54.84 -39.21 -50.11
CA LYS A 170 -53.66 -38.88 -50.93
C LYS A 170 -52.68 -38.04 -50.12
N VAL A 171 -51.38 -38.25 -50.34
CA VAL A 171 -50.31 -37.54 -49.60
C VAL A 171 -50.41 -36.01 -49.71
N LYS A 172 -50.97 -35.48 -50.80
CA LYS A 172 -51.16 -34.04 -51.01
C LYS A 172 -52.20 -33.42 -50.08
N ASP A 173 -53.12 -34.22 -49.54
CA ASP A 173 -54.23 -33.78 -48.70
C ASP A 173 -53.94 -34.00 -47.20
N LEU A 174 -52.74 -34.49 -46.85
CA LEU A 174 -52.32 -34.65 -45.46
C LEU A 174 -52.08 -33.28 -44.80
N PRO A 175 -52.32 -33.16 -43.49
CA PRO A 175 -52.06 -31.93 -42.76
C PRO A 175 -50.57 -31.55 -42.86
N PRO A 176 -50.24 -30.26 -42.98
CA PRO A 176 -48.87 -29.81 -43.05
C PRO A 176 -48.13 -30.06 -41.73
N LYS A 177 -46.83 -30.33 -41.82
CA LYS A 177 -45.98 -30.55 -40.64
C LYS A 177 -45.93 -29.28 -39.76
N PRO A 178 -46.07 -29.40 -38.43
CA PRO A 178 -45.87 -28.29 -37.51
C PRO A 178 -44.50 -27.61 -37.74
N LYS A 179 -44.49 -26.26 -37.74
CA LYS A 179 -43.26 -25.47 -37.91
C LYS A 179 -42.65 -25.17 -36.55
N LYS A 180 -41.37 -25.50 -36.39
CA LYS A 180 -40.58 -25.16 -35.20
C LYS A 180 -40.10 -23.71 -35.27
N MET A 181 -40.32 -22.94 -34.21
CA MET A 181 -39.62 -21.65 -34.03
C MET A 181 -38.12 -21.91 -33.80
N THR A 182 -37.22 -21.04 -34.27
CA THR A 182 -35.77 -21.21 -34.04
C THR A 182 -35.36 -20.62 -32.68
N LYS A 183 -34.28 -21.17 -32.07
CA LYS A 183 -33.77 -20.67 -30.77
C LYS A 183 -33.40 -19.18 -30.86
N LYS A 184 -32.84 -18.76 -31.99
CA LYS A 184 -32.45 -17.36 -32.25
C LYS A 184 -33.64 -16.41 -32.20
N VAL A 185 -34.73 -16.75 -32.89
CA VAL A 185 -35.96 -15.94 -32.90
C VAL A 185 -36.58 -15.88 -31.51
N PHE A 186 -36.57 -17.00 -30.77
CA PHE A 186 -37.04 -17.04 -29.39
C PHE A 186 -36.21 -16.16 -28.45
N LEU A 187 -34.88 -16.27 -28.51
CA LEU A 187 -33.98 -15.48 -27.66
C LEU A 187 -34.06 -13.98 -27.99
N ALA A 188 -34.12 -13.62 -29.26
CA ALA A 188 -34.30 -12.22 -29.68
C ALA A 188 -35.62 -11.63 -29.16
N LEU A 189 -36.69 -12.41 -29.11
CA LEU A 189 -37.99 -11.99 -28.57
C LEU A 189 -37.99 -11.87 -27.04
N THR A 190 -37.19 -12.69 -26.34
CA THR A 190 -37.25 -12.83 -24.88
C THR A 190 -36.20 -12.00 -24.14
N LEU A 191 -35.01 -11.81 -24.74
CA LEU A 191 -33.86 -11.13 -24.14
C LEU A 191 -33.37 -9.93 -24.97
N GLY A 192 -34.00 -9.64 -26.11
CA GLY A 192 -33.56 -8.61 -27.05
C GLY A 192 -32.41 -9.06 -27.97
N PRO A 193 -31.99 -8.22 -28.93
CA PRO A 193 -30.98 -8.56 -29.95
C PRO A 193 -29.57 -8.84 -29.40
N GLU A 194 -29.32 -8.59 -28.12
CA GLU A 194 -28.01 -8.79 -27.47
C GLU A 194 -27.82 -10.18 -26.84
N GLY A 195 -28.87 -11.02 -26.80
CA GLY A 195 -28.83 -12.33 -26.13
C GLY A 195 -27.90 -13.38 -26.77
N GLU A 196 -27.35 -13.12 -27.96
CA GLU A 196 -26.56 -14.09 -28.74
C GLU A 196 -25.03 -13.86 -28.68
N LYS A 197 -24.53 -12.76 -28.12
CA LYS A 197 -23.10 -12.41 -28.23
C LYS A 197 -22.14 -13.08 -27.24
N ASP A 198 -22.62 -13.71 -26.17
CA ASP A 198 -21.74 -14.31 -25.16
C ASP A 198 -21.94 -15.82 -25.04
N GLY A 199 -21.53 -16.54 -26.08
CA GLY A 199 -21.29 -17.98 -26.00
C GLY A 199 -19.79 -18.25 -25.94
N VAL A 200 -19.31 -18.76 -24.79
CA VAL A 200 -18.00 -19.43 -24.58
C VAL A 200 -16.82 -18.41 -24.51
N GLU A 201 -15.96 -18.30 -23.49
CA GLU A 201 -15.41 -19.19 -22.45
C GLU A 201 -15.57 -18.61 -21.04
N VAL A 202 -15.97 -19.47 -20.10
CA VAL A 202 -15.68 -19.29 -18.67
C VAL A 202 -14.40 -20.10 -18.44
N GLU A 203 -13.24 -19.51 -18.71
CA GLU A 203 -11.98 -19.91 -18.08
C GLU A 203 -11.17 -18.66 -17.77
N GLY A 204 -10.79 -18.56 -16.51
CA GLY A 204 -10.22 -17.37 -15.88
C GLY A 204 -10.41 -17.47 -14.37
N GLU A 205 -10.09 -18.64 -13.81
CA GLU A 205 -9.75 -18.77 -12.40
C GLU A 205 -8.50 -17.93 -12.16
N ASP A 206 -8.68 -16.70 -11.67
CA ASP A 206 -7.62 -16.00 -10.95
C ASP A 206 -7.89 -16.22 -9.45
N ASN A 207 -7.47 -17.39 -8.98
CA ASN A 207 -7.40 -17.72 -7.56
C ASN A 207 -6.21 -16.96 -6.95
N GLY A 208 -6.44 -15.69 -6.61
CA GLY A 208 -5.60 -14.91 -5.70
C GLY A 208 -5.77 -15.37 -4.24
N ALA A 209 -5.64 -16.68 -3.98
CA ALA A 209 -5.55 -17.23 -2.64
C ALA A 209 -4.13 -17.01 -2.13
N VAL A 210 -3.91 -15.88 -1.44
CA VAL A 210 -2.69 -15.64 -0.67
C VAL A 210 -2.68 -16.62 0.49
N ASN A 211 -1.96 -17.72 0.29
CA ASN A 211 -1.80 -18.77 1.27
C ASN A 211 -0.83 -18.29 2.36
N ASP A 212 -1.40 -18.19 3.57
CA ASP A 212 -0.73 -18.09 4.85
C ASP A 212 0.25 -19.25 5.03
N LYS A 213 1.54 -18.93 5.20
CA LYS A 213 2.55 -19.87 5.70
C LYS A 213 3.42 -19.14 6.70
N GLY A 214 3.04 -19.28 7.97
CA GLY A 214 3.97 -19.15 9.08
C GLY A 214 5.13 -20.12 8.90
N ASP A 215 6.33 -19.56 8.96
CA ASP A 215 7.60 -20.29 9.06
C ASP A 215 8.14 -19.99 10.45
N GLU A 216 7.70 -20.79 11.42
CA GLU A 216 8.43 -21.01 12.67
C GLU A 216 9.36 -22.19 12.44
N THR A 217 10.64 -21.92 12.30
CA THR A 217 11.69 -22.91 12.50
C THR A 217 12.56 -22.48 13.67
N GLU A 218 12.21 -23.01 14.84
CA GLU A 218 13.15 -23.27 15.91
C GLU A 218 14.24 -24.21 15.39
N GLY A 219 15.49 -23.81 15.60
CA GLY A 219 16.69 -24.60 15.28
C GLY A 219 17.71 -24.40 16.39
N SER A 220 17.52 -25.14 17.48
CA SER A 220 18.55 -25.52 18.44
C SER A 220 19.57 -26.42 17.74
N ASP A 221 20.87 -26.14 17.89
CA ASP A 221 21.86 -27.06 18.48
C ASP A 221 23.31 -26.62 18.20
N ASP A 222 24.04 -26.49 19.30
CA ASP A 222 25.41 -26.94 19.58
C ASP A 222 26.65 -26.41 18.82
N ASP A 223 27.56 -25.89 19.67
CA ASP A 223 29.01 -26.15 19.76
C ASP A 223 29.83 -26.40 18.49
N VAL A 224 30.95 -25.65 18.35
CA VAL A 224 32.32 -26.21 18.29
C VAL A 224 33.36 -25.07 18.30
N ALA A 225 34.32 -25.22 19.24
CA ALA A 225 35.69 -24.69 19.34
C ALA A 225 35.95 -23.22 19.71
#